data_AF-A0A3P8UQZ0-F1
#
_entry.id   AF-A0A3P8UQZ0-F1
#
_cell.length_a   1.000
_cell.length_b   1.000
_cell.length_c   1.000
_cell.angle_alpha   90.00
_cell.angle_beta   90.00
_cell.angle_gamma   90.00
#
_symmetry.space_group_name_H-M   'P 1'
#
loop_
_entity.id
_entity.type
_entity.pdbx_description
1 polymer ?
#
loop_
_entity_poly.entity_id
_entity_poly.type
_entity_poly.pdbx_seq_one_letter_code
_entity_poly.pdbx_strand_id
1 'polypeptide(L)'
;PHLAAQLSLLLMCFPPTGITVMSDWAPGRSSKEEASSHCAYRVFEGGIGGQLCFRNTLLGYKCEKPDCRTVVSLGNLLANILINGSVLLQWRKTLKTAANSRRGGYELSCWWNGSYTQFECAGVHLGSSCSDFLLTDLHENIPYRLCLRSLSRSNLAQSADQRDCIEFTLPPSGMQDIVIAMTTVGGAICVMLVIICLLVAYITENIMTPTTQHTYSYRTHSCH
;
A
#
# COMPACT_ATOMS: atom_id res chain seq x y z
N PRO A 1 -16.32 -17.77 -41.52
CA PRO A 1 -16.51 -19.21 -41.24
C PRO A 1 -15.28 -19.81 -40.54
N HIS A 2 -15.50 -20.37 -39.36
CA HIS A 2 -14.52 -21.02 -38.48
C HIS A 2 -13.39 -20.14 -37.93
N LEU A 3 -13.63 -19.54 -36.76
CA LEU A 3 -12.99 -20.02 -35.53
C LEU A 3 -13.73 -19.42 -34.32
N ALA A 4 -14.86 -20.03 -34.00
CA ALA A 4 -15.47 -19.94 -32.69
C ALA A 4 -14.78 -20.98 -31.79
N ALA A 5 -14.09 -20.53 -30.75
CA ALA A 5 -13.96 -21.18 -29.45
C ALA A 5 -12.86 -20.48 -28.66
N GLN A 6 -13.12 -20.22 -27.37
CA GLN A 6 -12.23 -19.62 -26.37
C GLN A 6 -12.16 -18.08 -26.48
N LEU A 7 -12.79 -17.29 -25.63
CA LEU A 7 -12.85 -17.39 -24.17
C LEU A 7 -14.20 -16.85 -23.67
N SER A 8 -15.00 -17.79 -23.18
CA SER A 8 -16.35 -17.61 -22.68
C SER A 8 -16.32 -17.34 -21.17
N LEU A 9 -15.87 -16.14 -20.76
CA LEU A 9 -15.83 -15.77 -19.33
C LEU A 9 -16.22 -14.30 -19.04
N LEU A 10 -17.23 -13.78 -19.74
CA LEU A 10 -17.72 -12.41 -19.52
C LEU A 10 -19.26 -12.29 -19.47
N LEU A 11 -19.94 -13.37 -19.10
CA LEU A 11 -21.39 -13.38 -18.97
C LEU A 11 -21.80 -14.01 -17.63
N MET A 12 -21.77 -13.22 -16.57
CA MET A 12 -22.60 -13.40 -15.37
C MET A 12 -22.88 -12.04 -14.71
N CYS A 13 -23.51 -11.13 -15.46
CA CYS A 13 -24.33 -10.06 -14.89
C CYS A 13 -25.73 -10.19 -15.51
N PHE A 14 -26.49 -11.18 -15.07
CA PHE A 14 -27.94 -11.21 -15.26
C PHE A 14 -28.63 -11.55 -13.94
N PRO A 15 -29.63 -10.77 -13.52
CA PRO A 15 -30.38 -11.00 -12.28
C PRO A 15 -31.46 -12.07 -12.54
N PRO A 16 -31.89 -12.85 -11.54
CA PRO A 16 -33.14 -13.58 -11.65
C PRO A 16 -34.30 -12.67 -11.20
N THR A 17 -35.17 -12.33 -12.15
CA THR A 17 -36.56 -11.98 -11.87
C THR A 17 -37.31 -13.25 -11.44
N GLY A 18 -38.03 -13.17 -10.32
CA GLY A 18 -38.86 -14.28 -9.83
C GLY A 18 -39.63 -13.88 -8.57
N ILE A 19 -40.83 -13.32 -8.77
CA ILE A 19 -41.82 -13.09 -7.71
C ILE A 19 -42.40 -14.44 -7.32
N THR A 20 -42.29 -14.83 -6.04
CA THR A 20 -43.19 -15.81 -5.41
C THR A 20 -43.47 -15.35 -3.98
N VAL A 21 -44.75 -15.10 -3.69
CA VAL A 21 -45.27 -14.80 -2.36
C VAL A 21 -45.49 -16.14 -1.65
N MET A 22 -44.97 -16.29 -0.42
CA MET A 22 -45.51 -17.26 0.53
C MET A 22 -45.31 -16.77 1.98
N SER A 23 -46.38 -16.92 2.75
CA SER A 23 -46.69 -16.34 4.04
C SER A 23 -46.09 -17.11 5.23
N ASP A 24 -45.97 -16.39 6.36
CA ASP A 24 -46.05 -16.83 7.76
C ASP A 24 -45.21 -18.03 8.25
N TRP A 25 -44.12 -17.73 8.99
CA TRP A 25 -43.89 -18.24 10.36
C TRP A 25 -42.61 -17.68 10.99
N ALA A 26 -42.74 -17.20 12.23
CA ALA A 26 -41.72 -17.12 13.27
C ALA A 26 -42.37 -17.68 14.55
N PRO A 27 -41.68 -18.32 15.51
CA PRO A 27 -40.35 -17.94 16.00
C PRO A 27 -39.39 -19.10 16.33
N GLY A 28 -38.08 -18.81 16.38
CA GLY A 28 -37.08 -19.72 16.92
C GLY A 28 -35.74 -19.02 17.08
N ARG A 29 -35.36 -18.70 18.32
CA ARG A 29 -34.14 -17.97 18.69
C ARG A 29 -32.94 -18.93 18.77
N SER A 30 -31.77 -18.40 18.39
CA SER A 30 -30.43 -18.75 18.88
C SER A 30 -29.56 -19.71 18.05
N SER A 31 -28.71 -19.11 17.22
CA SER A 31 -27.28 -19.44 17.17
C SER A 31 -26.51 -18.16 16.87
N LYS A 32 -25.39 -17.94 17.58
CA LYS A 32 -24.44 -16.84 17.38
C LYS A 32 -23.98 -16.82 15.92
N GLU A 33 -24.68 -16.08 15.09
CA GLU A 33 -24.12 -15.61 13.84
C GLU A 33 -23.19 -14.48 14.25
N GLU A 34 -21.89 -14.75 14.19
CA GLU A 34 -20.88 -13.71 14.14
C GLU A 34 -21.29 -12.83 12.97
N ALA A 35 -22.05 -11.78 13.28
CA ALA A 35 -22.79 -11.03 12.30
C ALA A 35 -21.76 -10.38 11.40
N SER A 36 -21.48 -11.02 10.27
CA SER A 36 -20.69 -10.46 9.19
C SER A 36 -21.46 -9.23 8.75
N SER A 37 -21.14 -8.10 9.37
CA SER A 37 -21.91 -6.90 9.17
C SER A 37 -21.56 -6.45 7.76
N HIS A 38 -22.51 -6.62 6.85
CA HIS A 38 -22.34 -6.22 5.46
C HIS A 38 -22.34 -4.68 5.44
N CYS A 39 -21.24 -4.13 4.96
CA CYS A 39 -21.06 -2.70 4.77
C CYS A 39 -21.46 -2.34 3.35
N ALA A 40 -22.49 -1.51 3.22
CA ALA A 40 -22.87 -0.90 1.96
C ALA A 40 -22.05 0.37 1.74
N TYR A 41 -21.42 0.51 0.57
CA TYR A 41 -20.64 1.70 0.22
C TYR A 41 -20.88 2.12 -1.23
N ARG A 42 -20.68 3.40 -1.50
CA ARG A 42 -20.73 3.98 -2.85
C ARG A 42 -19.52 4.89 -3.04
N VAL A 43 -18.81 4.70 -4.16
CA VAL A 43 -17.67 5.52 -4.54
C VAL A 43 -18.15 6.68 -5.41
N PHE A 44 -17.57 7.86 -5.22
CA PHE A 44 -17.87 9.09 -5.94
C PHE A 44 -16.61 9.61 -6.59
N GLU A 45 -16.60 9.66 -7.91
CA GLU A 45 -15.47 10.16 -8.69
C GLU A 45 -15.91 11.42 -9.45
N GLY A 46 -15.22 12.55 -9.25
CA GLY A 46 -15.61 13.82 -9.87
C GLY A 46 -17.03 14.29 -9.52
N GLY A 47 -17.55 13.91 -8.35
CA GLY A 47 -18.92 14.24 -7.93
C GLY A 47 -20.02 13.33 -8.52
N ILE A 48 -19.66 12.39 -9.39
CA ILE A 48 -20.60 11.40 -9.94
C ILE A 48 -20.57 10.16 -9.05
N GLY A 49 -21.72 9.82 -8.47
CA GLY A 49 -21.87 8.63 -7.64
C GLY A 49 -21.96 7.36 -8.47
N GLY A 50 -21.05 6.41 -8.20
CA GLY A 50 -21.05 5.09 -8.79
C GLY A 50 -22.13 4.16 -8.23
N GLN A 51 -21.99 2.87 -8.53
CA GLN A 51 -22.91 1.83 -8.04
C GLN A 51 -22.77 1.63 -6.52
N LEU A 52 -23.86 1.16 -5.89
CA LEU A 52 -23.84 0.71 -4.51
C LEU A 52 -23.22 -0.70 -4.43
N CYS A 53 -22.17 -0.85 -3.66
CA CYS A 53 -21.45 -2.10 -3.43
C CYS A 53 -21.63 -2.56 -1.98
N PHE A 54 -21.51 -3.86 -1.75
CA PHE A 54 -21.58 -4.47 -0.42
C PHE A 54 -20.29 -5.24 -0.16
N ARG A 55 -19.70 -5.06 1.02
CA ARG A 55 -18.48 -5.72 1.45
C ARG A 55 -18.60 -6.19 2.89
N ASN A 56 -17.95 -7.29 3.22
CA ASN A 56 -17.89 -7.78 4.59
C ASN A 56 -16.87 -6.96 5.39
N THR A 57 -17.31 -6.50 6.56
CA THR A 57 -16.44 -5.76 7.48
C THR A 57 -15.44 -6.69 8.13
N LEU A 58 -14.15 -6.32 8.10
CA LEU A 58 -13.09 -7.07 8.79
C LEU A 58 -13.02 -6.61 10.25
N LEU A 59 -13.80 -7.30 11.09
CA LEU A 59 -13.81 -7.05 12.53
C LEU A 59 -12.52 -7.60 13.16
N GLY A 60 -11.82 -6.76 13.92
CA GLY A 60 -10.70 -7.20 14.75
C GLY A 60 -9.37 -7.45 14.02
N TYR A 61 -9.22 -7.00 12.77
CA TYR A 61 -7.91 -7.03 12.10
C TYR A 61 -6.85 -6.35 12.97
N LYS A 62 -5.77 -7.08 13.26
CA LYS A 62 -4.60 -6.56 13.98
C LYS A 62 -3.42 -6.59 13.04
N CYS A 63 -2.79 -5.43 12.91
CA CYS A 63 -1.58 -5.25 12.13
C CYS A 63 -0.42 -5.97 12.84
N GLU A 64 0.03 -7.10 12.29
CA GLU A 64 1.24 -7.79 12.74
C GLU A 64 2.46 -7.18 12.03
N LYS A 65 3.49 -6.82 12.81
CA LYS A 65 4.78 -6.37 12.27
C LYS A 65 5.61 -7.62 11.91
N PRO A 66 6.38 -7.63 10.82
CA PRO A 66 6.82 -6.48 10.01
C PRO A 66 5.91 -6.12 8.81
N ASP A 67 4.87 -6.90 8.53
CA ASP A 67 4.11 -6.85 7.27
C ASP A 67 3.09 -5.71 7.18
N CYS A 68 2.97 -4.91 8.24
CA CYS A 68 2.02 -3.83 8.30
C CYS A 68 2.49 -2.70 9.22
N ARG A 69 2.15 -1.46 8.83
CA ARG A 69 2.40 -0.24 9.59
C ARG A 69 1.08 0.45 9.93
N THR A 70 0.79 0.60 11.22
CA THR A 70 -0.39 1.37 11.68
C THR A 70 -0.04 2.83 11.87
N VAL A 71 -0.88 3.72 11.35
CA VAL A 71 -0.92 5.15 11.62
C VAL A 71 -2.24 5.45 12.31
N VAL A 72 -2.23 6.30 13.33
CA VAL A 72 -3.41 6.65 14.13
C VAL A 72 -3.59 8.16 14.09
N SER A 73 -4.81 8.62 13.84
CA SER A 73 -5.16 10.03 13.94
C SER A 73 -5.37 10.42 15.41
N LEU A 74 -5.40 11.72 15.70
CA LEU A 74 -5.80 12.26 17.01
C LEU A 74 -7.23 11.83 17.42
N GLY A 75 -8.05 11.44 16.44
CA GLY A 75 -9.40 10.93 16.63
C GLY A 75 -9.50 9.41 16.80
N ASN A 76 -10.60 8.81 16.33
CA ASN A 76 -10.84 7.36 16.41
C ASN A 76 -10.55 6.62 15.09
N LEU A 77 -9.89 7.28 14.15
CA LEU A 77 -9.53 6.76 12.84
C LEU A 77 -8.09 6.20 12.86
N LEU A 78 -7.94 4.96 12.40
CA LEU A 78 -6.66 4.31 12.18
C LEU A 78 -6.52 3.86 10.73
N ALA A 79 -5.30 3.92 10.22
CA ALA A 79 -4.91 3.42 8.91
C ALA A 79 -3.84 2.34 9.10
N ASN A 80 -4.16 1.12 8.69
CA ASN A 80 -3.20 0.03 8.61
C ASN A 80 -2.69 -0.06 7.17
N ILE A 81 -1.42 0.28 6.98
CA ILE A 81 -0.74 0.22 5.69
C ILE A 81 -0.13 -1.17 5.56
N LEU A 82 -0.58 -1.93 4.58
CA LEU A 82 -0.07 -3.27 4.29
C LEU A 82 1.14 -3.16 3.35
N ILE A 83 2.07 -4.12 3.43
CA ILE A 83 3.21 -4.24 2.50
C ILE A 83 2.79 -4.31 1.02
N ASN A 84 1.56 -4.75 0.73
CA ASN A 84 1.00 -4.83 -0.61
C ASN A 84 0.55 -3.46 -1.17
N GLY A 85 0.87 -2.36 -0.49
CA GLY A 85 0.46 -0.99 -0.88
C GLY A 85 -1.02 -0.66 -0.60
N SER A 86 -1.81 -1.63 -0.14
CA SER A 86 -3.20 -1.41 0.27
C SER A 86 -3.27 -0.80 1.67
N VAL A 87 -4.32 -0.01 1.92
CA VAL A 87 -4.54 0.63 3.23
C VAL A 87 -5.90 0.25 3.77
N LEU A 88 -5.91 -0.45 4.91
CA LEU A 88 -7.13 -0.76 5.64
C LEU A 88 -7.39 0.35 6.67
N LEU A 89 -8.40 1.16 6.41
CA LEU A 89 -8.93 2.12 7.37
C LEU A 89 -9.88 1.41 8.32
N GLN A 90 -9.74 1.69 9.61
CA GLN A 90 -10.70 1.26 10.61
C GLN A 90 -11.02 2.42 11.54
N TRP A 91 -12.25 2.48 12.02
CA TRP A 91 -12.63 3.48 13.00
C TRP A 91 -13.54 2.88 14.05
N ARG A 92 -13.34 3.33 15.29
CA ARG A 92 -14.20 2.89 16.39
C ARG A 92 -15.38 3.84 16.54
N LYS A 93 -16.58 3.27 16.50
CA LYS A 93 -17.81 4.01 16.81
C LYS A 93 -17.84 4.31 18.31
N THR A 94 -17.77 5.58 18.69
CA THR A 94 -18.00 5.98 20.08
C THR A 94 -19.50 6.09 20.33
N LEU A 95 -19.95 6.07 21.59
CA LEU A 95 -21.37 6.25 21.90
C LEU A 95 -21.97 7.54 21.31
N LYS A 96 -21.17 8.61 21.24
CA LYS A 96 -21.55 9.89 20.61
C LYS A 96 -21.69 9.78 19.09
N THR A 97 -20.72 9.20 18.39
CA THR A 97 -20.81 9.01 16.93
C THR A 97 -21.80 7.93 16.54
N ALA A 98 -22.00 6.89 17.35
CA ALA A 98 -22.99 5.85 17.11
C ALA A 98 -24.42 6.41 17.21
N ALA A 99 -24.73 7.24 18.20
CA ALA A 99 -26.05 7.87 18.32
C ALA A 99 -26.39 8.75 17.10
N ASN A 100 -25.41 9.53 16.64
CA ASN A 100 -25.53 10.40 15.48
C ASN A 100 -25.57 9.62 14.15
N SER A 101 -24.79 8.54 14.06
CA SER A 101 -24.70 7.70 12.85
C SER A 101 -25.82 6.67 12.74
N ARG A 102 -26.61 6.40 13.79
CA ARG A 102 -27.77 5.49 13.72
C ARG A 102 -28.75 5.84 12.59
N ARG A 103 -28.76 7.10 12.13
CA ARG A 103 -29.59 7.55 11.00
C ARG A 103 -28.80 8.13 9.82
N GLY A 104 -27.47 8.12 9.88
CA GLY A 104 -26.69 8.59 8.76
C GLY A 104 -25.28 8.00 8.73
N GLY A 105 -24.81 7.76 7.52
CA GLY A 105 -23.61 6.99 7.27
C GLY A 105 -22.32 7.72 7.62
N TYR A 106 -21.25 7.28 6.99
CA TYR A 106 -19.97 7.95 7.01
C TYR A 106 -19.62 8.43 5.61
N GLU A 107 -18.97 9.58 5.53
CA GLU A 107 -18.39 10.12 4.31
C GLU A 107 -16.87 10.11 4.49
N LEU A 108 -16.20 9.38 3.62
CA LEU A 108 -14.76 9.34 3.50
C LEU A 108 -14.37 10.23 2.32
N SER A 109 -13.49 11.17 2.58
CA SER A 109 -12.98 12.12 1.61
C SER A 109 -11.47 11.99 1.55
N CYS A 110 -10.91 12.01 0.34
CA CYS A 110 -9.51 11.68 0.11
C CYS A 110 -8.85 12.75 -0.75
N TRP A 111 -7.71 13.24 -0.29
CA TRP A 111 -6.88 14.21 -1.00
C TRP A 111 -5.46 13.71 -1.08
N TRP A 112 -4.79 14.07 -2.17
CA TRP A 112 -3.36 13.87 -2.31
C TRP A 112 -2.74 15.13 -2.89
N ASN A 113 -1.51 15.38 -2.49
CA ASN A 113 -0.75 16.50 -2.99
C ASN A 113 0.21 16.01 -4.06
N GLY A 114 0.01 16.47 -5.29
CA GLY A 114 1.03 16.40 -6.33
C GLY A 114 2.15 17.42 -6.06
N SER A 115 3.14 17.47 -6.94
CA SER A 115 4.28 18.39 -6.79
C SER A 115 3.90 19.87 -6.89
N TYR A 116 2.82 20.21 -7.61
CA TYR A 116 2.41 21.60 -7.86
C TYR A 116 0.93 21.87 -7.63
N THR A 117 0.12 20.83 -7.41
CA THR A 117 -1.34 20.93 -7.33
C THR A 117 -1.89 19.90 -6.34
N GLN A 118 -2.97 20.25 -5.65
CA GLN A 118 -3.73 19.34 -4.80
C GLN A 118 -4.87 18.74 -5.63
N PHE A 119 -5.05 17.42 -5.53
CA PHE A 119 -6.12 16.70 -6.21
C PHE A 119 -7.00 15.98 -5.19
N GLU A 120 -8.30 16.02 -5.42
CA GLU A 120 -9.28 15.22 -4.70
C GLU A 120 -9.39 13.85 -5.38
N CYS A 121 -9.22 12.77 -4.61
CA CYS A 121 -9.48 11.41 -5.09
C CYS A 121 -10.98 11.10 -5.04
N ALA A 122 -11.35 9.91 -5.50
CA ALA A 122 -12.69 9.40 -5.31
C ALA A 122 -13.08 9.36 -3.81
N GLY A 123 -14.18 10.05 -3.48
CA GLY A 123 -14.81 10.01 -2.16
C GLY A 123 -15.65 8.75 -2.00
N VAL A 124 -15.93 8.33 -0.77
CA VAL A 124 -16.72 7.13 -0.50
C VAL A 124 -17.78 7.41 0.55
N HIS A 125 -19.05 7.11 0.26
CA HIS A 125 -20.11 7.12 1.25
C HIS A 125 -20.37 5.70 1.74
N LEU A 126 -20.33 5.54 3.05
CA LEU A 126 -20.45 4.28 3.75
C LEU A 126 -21.73 4.28 4.56
N GLY A 127 -22.40 3.14 4.66
CA GLY A 127 -23.54 2.95 5.55
C GLY A 127 -23.18 3.10 7.03
N SER A 128 -24.19 3.25 7.89
CA SER A 128 -24.01 3.34 9.35
C SER A 128 -23.51 2.04 9.98
N SER A 129 -23.63 0.90 9.29
CA SER A 129 -23.10 -0.39 9.72
C SER A 129 -21.58 -0.49 9.55
N CYS A 130 -20.99 0.24 8.61
CA CYS A 130 -19.57 0.18 8.29
C CYS A 130 -18.68 0.66 9.44
N SER A 131 -17.55 -0.04 9.64
CA SER A 131 -16.51 0.30 10.63
C SER A 131 -15.09 0.26 10.05
N ASP A 132 -14.96 -0.27 8.84
CA ASP A 132 -13.70 -0.40 8.12
C ASP A 132 -13.93 -0.17 6.62
N PHE A 133 -12.85 0.21 5.94
CA PHE A 133 -12.83 0.34 4.48
C PHE A 133 -11.41 0.09 3.97
N LEU A 134 -11.29 -0.70 2.89
CA LEU A 134 -10.01 -1.02 2.28
C LEU A 134 -9.83 -0.15 1.03
N LEU A 135 -8.77 0.65 1.01
CA LEU A 135 -8.34 1.33 -0.20
C LEU A 135 -7.28 0.50 -0.90
N THR A 136 -7.52 0.25 -2.17
CA THR A 136 -6.58 -0.32 -3.13
C THR A 136 -6.09 0.78 -4.06
N ASP A 137 -5.01 0.53 -4.79
CA ASP A 137 -4.57 1.38 -5.92
C ASP A 137 -4.10 2.79 -5.53
N LEU A 138 -3.46 2.94 -4.37
CA LEU A 138 -2.79 4.18 -3.98
C LEU A 138 -1.36 4.26 -4.56
N HIS A 139 -0.91 5.47 -4.81
CA HIS A 139 0.46 5.71 -5.28
C HIS A 139 1.49 5.70 -4.16
N GLU A 140 2.64 5.10 -4.44
CA GLU A 140 3.77 5.06 -3.53
C GLU A 140 4.46 6.43 -3.41
N ASN A 141 5.03 6.71 -2.23
CA ASN A 141 5.80 7.94 -1.97
C ASN A 141 5.02 9.27 -2.18
N ILE A 142 3.69 9.22 -2.22
CA ILE A 142 2.82 10.41 -2.26
C ILE A 142 2.11 10.56 -0.90
N PRO A 143 2.10 11.76 -0.30
CA PRO A 143 1.35 12.00 0.93
C PRO A 143 -0.15 12.07 0.63
N TYR A 144 -0.89 11.14 1.24
CA TYR A 144 -2.33 11.10 1.21
C TYR A 144 -2.91 11.65 2.50
N ARG A 145 -3.99 12.42 2.39
CA ARG A 145 -4.80 12.92 3.50
C ARG A 145 -6.22 12.42 3.36
N LEU A 146 -6.67 11.60 4.30
CA LEU A 146 -8.02 11.06 4.31
C LEU A 146 -8.77 11.59 5.52
N CYS A 147 -9.98 12.10 5.31
CA CYS A 147 -10.84 12.57 6.39
C CYS A 147 -12.13 11.78 6.43
N LEU A 148 -12.45 11.27 7.61
CA LEU A 148 -13.72 10.62 7.90
C LEU A 148 -14.67 11.63 8.56
N ARG A 149 -15.88 11.73 8.00
CA ARG A 149 -16.96 12.55 8.50
C ARG A 149 -18.18 11.68 8.82
N SER A 150 -18.76 11.82 10.00
CA SER A 150 -20.04 11.19 10.32
C SER A 150 -21.18 12.06 9.78
N LEU A 151 -22.03 11.48 8.94
CA LEU A 151 -23.20 12.16 8.40
C LEU A 151 -24.33 12.04 9.42
N SER A 152 -24.49 13.02 10.32
CA SER A 152 -25.68 13.10 11.18
C SER A 152 -26.70 14.05 10.57
N ARG A 153 -27.96 13.62 10.51
CA ARG A 153 -29.07 14.42 9.93
C ARG A 153 -29.34 15.72 10.72
N SER A 154 -28.78 15.87 11.92
CA SER A 154 -29.09 16.97 12.85
C SER A 154 -28.13 18.16 12.86
N ASN A 155 -26.92 18.09 12.26
CA ASN A 155 -25.95 19.20 12.35
C ASN A 155 -25.06 19.33 11.10
N LEU A 156 -25.60 19.94 10.04
CA LEU A 156 -24.81 20.38 8.88
C LEU A 156 -23.87 21.57 9.19
N ALA A 157 -24.09 22.28 10.31
CA ALA A 157 -23.37 23.51 10.66
C ALA A 157 -22.15 23.31 11.60
N GLN A 158 -22.05 22.21 12.35
CA GLN A 158 -20.88 21.90 13.23
C GLN A 158 -19.83 21.02 12.54
N SER A 159 -19.89 20.95 11.20
CA SER A 159 -19.25 19.93 10.36
C SER A 159 -17.71 19.98 10.29
N ALA A 160 -17.06 21.05 10.72
CA ALA A 160 -15.61 21.19 10.60
C ALA A 160 -14.85 20.55 11.77
N ASP A 161 -15.43 20.58 12.97
CA ASP A 161 -14.77 20.19 14.22
C ASP A 161 -14.85 18.68 14.52
N GLN A 162 -15.69 17.97 13.76
CA GLN A 162 -15.90 16.51 13.90
C GLN A 162 -15.47 15.76 12.62
N ARG A 163 -14.31 16.13 12.06
CA ARG A 163 -13.66 15.37 10.98
C ARG A 163 -12.36 14.78 11.50
N ASP A 164 -12.29 13.45 11.51
CA ASP A 164 -11.07 12.76 11.88
C ASP A 164 -10.23 12.58 10.61
N CYS A 165 -9.17 13.39 10.46
CA CYS A 165 -8.25 13.31 9.33
C CYS A 165 -6.99 12.54 9.70
N ILE A 166 -6.50 11.72 8.78
CA ILE A 166 -5.24 11.00 8.90
C ILE A 166 -4.37 11.29 7.68
N GLU A 167 -3.10 11.53 7.92
CA GLU A 167 -2.10 11.76 6.89
C GLU A 167 -1.09 10.62 6.92
N PHE A 168 -0.82 10.03 5.76
CA PHE A 168 0.14 8.95 5.63
C PHE A 168 0.79 8.96 4.25
N THR A 169 1.95 8.31 4.18
CA THR A 169 2.70 8.07 2.94
C THR A 169 3.00 6.60 2.83
N LEU A 170 2.74 6.04 1.66
CA LEU A 170 3.05 4.64 1.38
C LEU A 170 4.56 4.46 1.19
N PRO A 171 5.17 3.47 1.85
CA PRO A 171 6.55 3.12 1.60
C PRO A 171 6.70 2.63 0.15
N PRO A 172 7.84 2.86 -0.51
CA PRO A 172 8.10 2.30 -1.83
C PRO A 172 8.08 0.77 -1.74
N SER A 173 7.25 0.11 -2.55
CA SER A 173 7.17 -1.35 -2.57
C SER A 173 8.28 -1.91 -3.48
N GLY A 174 9.11 -2.80 -2.95
CA GLY A 174 9.88 -3.78 -3.71
C GLY A 174 11.00 -3.34 -4.68
N MET A 175 11.24 -2.05 -4.94
CA MET A 175 12.22 -1.60 -5.96
C MET A 175 13.52 -0.97 -5.42
N GLN A 176 13.78 -1.00 -4.11
CA GLN A 176 15.08 -0.58 -3.57
C GLN A 176 16.07 -1.75 -3.39
N ASP A 177 15.60 -2.97 -3.11
CA ASP A 177 16.49 -4.12 -2.98
C ASP A 177 17.16 -4.51 -4.30
N ILE A 178 16.49 -4.30 -5.44
CA ILE A 178 17.07 -4.53 -6.76
C ILE A 178 18.19 -3.53 -7.06
N VAL A 179 17.99 -2.24 -6.73
CA VAL A 179 19.00 -1.20 -6.99
C VAL A 179 20.17 -1.31 -6.00
N ILE A 180 19.92 -1.67 -4.75
CA ILE A 180 20.97 -1.92 -3.76
C ILE A 180 21.77 -3.17 -4.13
N ALA A 181 21.13 -4.24 -4.62
CA ALA A 181 21.83 -5.41 -5.14
C ALA A 181 22.64 -5.11 -6.43
N MET A 182 22.10 -4.34 -7.38
CA MET A 182 22.80 -3.98 -8.62
C MET A 182 23.98 -3.03 -8.39
N THR A 183 23.85 -2.06 -7.47
CA THR A 183 24.92 -1.10 -7.13
C THR A 183 26.02 -1.73 -6.28
N THR A 184 25.70 -2.65 -5.37
CA THR A 184 26.70 -3.38 -4.58
C THR A 184 27.47 -4.40 -5.42
N VAL A 185 26.81 -5.09 -6.37
CA VAL A 185 27.48 -6.00 -7.32
C VAL A 185 28.36 -5.21 -8.30
N GLY A 186 27.89 -4.09 -8.85
CA GLY A 186 28.70 -3.23 -9.73
C GLY A 186 29.92 -2.62 -9.02
N GLY A 187 29.77 -2.16 -7.78
CA GLY A 187 30.86 -1.62 -6.97
C GLY A 187 31.91 -2.67 -6.60
N ALA A 188 31.49 -3.87 -6.20
CA ALA A 188 32.40 -4.96 -5.87
C ALA A 188 33.18 -5.45 -7.10
N ILE A 189 32.54 -5.55 -8.27
CA ILE A 189 33.22 -5.92 -9.53
C ILE A 189 34.29 -4.89 -9.89
N CYS A 190 33.98 -3.59 -9.81
CA CYS A 190 34.97 -2.53 -10.07
C CYS A 190 36.18 -2.60 -9.13
N VAL A 191 35.96 -2.81 -7.83
CA VAL A 191 37.06 -2.95 -6.85
C VAL A 191 37.90 -4.19 -7.14
N MET A 192 37.25 -5.31 -7.45
CA MET A 192 37.96 -6.55 -7.78
C MET A 192 38.82 -6.40 -9.04
N LEU A 193 38.32 -5.74 -10.08
CA LEU A 193 39.09 -5.51 -11.31
C LEU A 193 40.31 -4.60 -11.07
N VAL A 194 40.20 -3.56 -10.23
CA VAL A 194 41.36 -2.72 -9.87
C VAL A 194 42.42 -3.52 -9.13
N ILE A 195 42.01 -4.34 -8.16
CA ILE A 195 42.95 -5.19 -7.40
C ILE A 195 43.66 -6.19 -8.33
N ILE A 196 42.93 -6.82 -9.26
CA ILE A 196 43.52 -7.74 -10.25
C ILE A 196 44.51 -7.00 -11.15
N CYS A 197 44.16 -5.80 -11.67
CA CYS A 197 45.06 -5.00 -12.49
C CYS A 197 46.35 -4.63 -11.75
N LEU A 198 46.25 -4.23 -10.49
CA LEU A 198 47.41 -3.93 -9.65
C LEU A 198 48.26 -5.17 -9.36
N LEU A 199 47.63 -6.32 -9.11
CA LEU A 199 48.33 -7.60 -8.93
C LEU A 199 49.10 -8.02 -10.18
N VAL A 200 48.50 -7.89 -11.37
CA VAL A 200 49.19 -8.20 -12.62
C VAL A 200 50.37 -7.26 -12.83
N ALA A 201 50.19 -5.95 -12.64
CA ALA A 201 51.26 -4.97 -12.74
C ALA A 201 52.41 -5.32 -11.76
N TYR A 202 52.07 -5.59 -10.50
CA TYR A 202 53.02 -5.99 -9.48
C TYR A 202 53.79 -7.26 -9.85
N ILE A 203 53.11 -8.29 -10.35
CA ILE A 203 53.76 -9.54 -10.79
C ILE A 203 54.65 -9.30 -12.02
N THR A 204 54.20 -8.52 -13.01
CA THR A 204 55.02 -8.19 -14.18
C THR A 204 56.26 -7.39 -13.80
N GLU A 205 56.16 -6.55 -12.76
CA GLU A 205 57.30 -5.75 -12.28
C GLU A 205 58.24 -6.59 -11.39
N ASN A 206 57.72 -7.46 -10.53
CA ASN A 206 58.51 -8.20 -9.53
C ASN A 206 58.96 -9.61 -9.97
N ILE A 207 58.31 -10.23 -10.97
CA ILE A 207 58.68 -11.55 -11.49
C ILE A 207 59.27 -11.47 -12.91
N MET A 208 58.89 -10.46 -13.72
CA MET A 208 59.29 -10.37 -15.14
C MET A 208 60.43 -9.40 -15.43
N THR A 209 60.98 -8.72 -14.41
CA THR A 209 62.37 -8.27 -14.47
C THR A 209 63.27 -9.32 -13.82
N PRO A 210 64.03 -10.14 -14.57
CA PRO A 210 65.19 -10.77 -13.97
C PRO A 210 66.06 -9.63 -13.44
N THR A 211 66.27 -9.64 -12.15
CA THR A 211 67.24 -8.81 -11.43
C THR A 211 68.53 -8.71 -12.26
N THR A 212 68.72 -7.60 -12.96
CA THR A 212 70.05 -7.11 -13.34
C THR A 212 70.71 -6.53 -12.08
N GLN A 213 70.84 -7.36 -11.04
CA GLN A 213 71.64 -7.03 -9.88
C GLN A 213 73.11 -7.34 -10.20
N HIS A 214 73.85 -6.26 -10.42
CA HIS A 214 75.25 -6.08 -10.04
C HIS A 214 76.26 -7.17 -10.43
N THR A 215 77.01 -6.91 -11.50
CA THR A 215 78.44 -7.26 -11.53
C THR A 215 79.23 -6.10 -12.15
N TYR A 216 79.39 -5.02 -11.38
CA TYR A 216 80.55 -4.14 -11.55
C TYR A 216 81.72 -4.81 -10.83
N SER A 217 82.34 -5.79 -11.51
CA SER A 217 83.60 -6.37 -11.05
C SER A 217 84.74 -5.40 -11.35
N TYR A 218 85.15 -4.66 -10.33
CA TYR A 218 86.46 -4.03 -10.28
C TYR A 218 87.52 -5.14 -10.20
N ARG A 219 88.43 -5.20 -11.18
CA ARG A 219 89.73 -5.93 -11.19
C ARG A 219 90.29 -5.76 -12.60
N THR A 220 91.51 -5.27 -12.86
CA THR A 220 92.73 -5.17 -12.07
C THR A 220 93.68 -4.19 -12.81
N HIS A 221 94.29 -3.26 -12.09
CA HIS A 221 95.62 -2.76 -12.44
C HIS A 221 96.64 -3.86 -12.08
N SER A 222 97.59 -4.18 -12.98
CA SER A 222 99.06 -4.17 -12.76
C SER A 222 99.84 -5.16 -13.65
N CYS A 223 100.84 -4.57 -14.34
CA CYS A 223 102.12 -5.08 -14.85
C CYS A 223 102.15 -6.18 -15.94
N HIS A 224 102.68 -5.81 -17.11
CA HIS A 224 104.06 -6.15 -17.46
C HIS A 224 104.73 -5.09 -18.34
#